data_AF-W7F4R8-F1
#
_entry.id   AF-W7F4R8-F1
#
_cell.length_a   1.000
_cell.length_b   1.000
_cell.length_c   1.000
_cell.angle_alpha   90.00
_cell.angle_beta   90.00
_cell.angle_gamma   90.00
#
_symmetry.space_group_name_H-M   'P 1'
#
loop_
_entity.id
_entity.type
_entity.pdbx_description
1 polymer ?
#
loop_
_entity_poly.entity_id
_entity_poly.type
_entity_poly.pdbx_seq_one_letter_code
_entity_poly.pdbx_strand_id
1 'polypeptide(L)'
;MPNQPTQIHEDNPSSPPPSSSTTITTTTSTSSINPTTSILTPHQNTLLSTYLQHHRAETQCMNLLVSLDISIRRERDEPGIRHLERYMARVRLRLVGVREERRRAEARIDAEVERLKGVRGVEARMQVEEVRRVVGRERGRGVECLR
;
A
#
# COMPACT_ATOMS: atom_id res chain seq x y z
N MET A 1 -39.85 63.40 -16.30
CA MET A 1 -38.45 63.90 -16.27
C MET A 1 -37.67 62.99 -15.33
N PRO A 2 -36.60 62.35 -15.81
CA PRO A 2 -35.90 61.27 -15.11
C PRO A 2 -34.83 61.82 -14.18
N ASN A 3 -34.53 61.11 -13.08
CA ASN A 3 -33.21 61.13 -12.47
C ASN A 3 -32.89 59.73 -11.92
N GLN A 4 -31.66 59.32 -12.19
CA GLN A 4 -31.07 57.99 -12.18
C GLN A 4 -30.95 57.31 -10.79
N PRO A 5 -30.61 56.00 -10.77
CA PRO A 5 -30.84 55.09 -9.65
C PRO A 5 -29.64 54.95 -8.71
N THR A 6 -29.91 54.72 -7.43
CA THR A 6 -28.89 54.26 -6.47
C THR A 6 -28.81 52.74 -6.49
N GLN A 7 -27.62 52.24 -6.82
CA GLN A 7 -27.24 50.84 -6.90
C GLN A 7 -27.32 50.17 -5.52
N ILE A 8 -28.08 49.07 -5.43
CA ILE A 8 -27.92 48.08 -4.37
C ILE A 8 -27.21 46.90 -5.03
N HIS A 9 -25.98 46.68 -4.58
CA HIS A 9 -25.08 45.63 -5.02
C HIS A 9 -25.56 44.31 -4.40
N GLU A 10 -26.32 43.52 -5.16
CA GLU A 10 -26.58 42.10 -4.86
C GLU A 10 -25.76 41.24 -5.83
N ASP A 11 -24.46 41.13 -5.55
CA ASP A 11 -23.61 40.11 -6.14
C ASP A 11 -23.35 39.02 -5.10
N ASN A 12 -24.15 37.95 -5.10
CA ASN A 12 -23.63 36.57 -5.07
C ASN A 12 -24.73 35.49 -5.20
N PRO A 13 -24.85 34.84 -6.37
CA PRO A 13 -25.46 33.52 -6.45
C PRO A 13 -24.39 32.52 -6.90
N SER A 14 -23.67 31.89 -5.98
CA SER A 14 -22.97 30.60 -6.21
C SER A 14 -22.30 30.13 -4.92
N SER A 15 -23.08 29.49 -4.04
CA SER A 15 -22.52 28.59 -3.04
C SER A 15 -22.65 27.15 -3.55
N PRO A 16 -21.59 26.53 -4.08
CA PRO A 16 -21.47 25.08 -4.04
C PRO A 16 -21.00 24.67 -2.63
N PRO A 17 -21.54 23.58 -2.05
CA PRO A 17 -21.02 23.05 -0.79
C PRO A 17 -19.58 22.57 -1.02
N PRO A 18 -18.65 22.75 -0.06
CA PRO A 18 -17.35 22.13 -0.16
C PRO A 18 -17.54 20.61 -0.07
N SER A 19 -17.46 19.95 -1.23
CA SER A 19 -17.19 18.52 -1.29
C SER A 19 -15.86 18.30 -0.59
N SER A 20 -15.91 17.74 0.62
CA SER A 20 -14.75 17.12 1.26
C SER A 20 -14.35 15.88 0.45
N SER A 21 -13.81 16.11 -0.74
CA SER A 21 -12.96 15.16 -1.43
C SER A 21 -11.68 15.07 -0.61
N THR A 22 -11.69 14.20 0.39
CA THR A 22 -10.45 13.66 0.94
C THR A 22 -9.81 12.85 -0.18
N THR A 23 -9.10 13.54 -1.06
CA THR A 23 -8.10 12.94 -1.91
C THR A 23 -7.05 12.40 -0.95
N ILE A 24 -7.23 11.14 -0.55
CA ILE A 24 -6.15 10.36 0.01
C ILE A 24 -5.19 10.23 -1.17
N THR A 25 -4.25 11.16 -1.24
CA THR A 25 -3.01 11.00 -1.98
C THR A 25 -2.37 9.76 -1.39
N THR A 26 -2.71 8.62 -1.96
CA THR A 26 -1.99 7.39 -1.73
C THR A 26 -0.66 7.68 -2.40
N THR A 27 0.28 8.23 -1.65
CA THR A 27 1.69 8.19 -2.00
C THR A 27 2.01 6.71 -2.02
N THR A 28 1.78 6.10 -3.17
CA THR A 28 2.36 4.82 -3.52
C THR A 28 3.83 5.15 -3.53
N SER A 29 4.49 5.00 -2.38
CA SER A 29 5.92 4.99 -2.27
C SER A 29 6.36 3.77 -3.06
N THR A 30 6.44 3.94 -4.38
CA THR A 30 7.29 3.14 -5.23
C THR A 30 8.66 3.34 -4.61
N SER A 31 9.06 2.38 -3.78
CA SER A 31 10.44 2.22 -3.36
C SER A 31 11.26 2.15 -4.63
N SER A 32 11.71 3.32 -5.08
CA SER A 32 12.63 3.50 -6.19
C SER A 32 13.93 2.87 -5.71
N ILE A 33 14.10 1.59 -6.01
CA ILE A 33 15.42 0.99 -6.03
C ILE A 33 16.12 1.73 -7.16
N ASN A 34 16.92 2.75 -6.84
CA ASN A 34 17.69 3.48 -7.85
C ASN A 34 18.53 2.45 -8.63
N PRO A 35 18.24 2.21 -9.93
CA PRO A 35 18.85 1.12 -10.68
C PRO A 35 20.30 1.41 -11.06
N THR A 36 20.80 2.62 -10.84
CA THR A 36 22.12 3.09 -11.28
C THR A 36 23.29 2.67 -10.38
N THR A 37 23.05 2.05 -9.22
CA THR A 37 24.11 1.56 -8.32
C THR A 37 23.82 0.17 -7.75
N SER A 38 22.82 -0.55 -8.27
CA SER A 38 22.44 -1.85 -7.73
C SER A 38 23.34 -2.96 -8.28
N ILE A 39 24.02 -3.69 -7.40
CA ILE A 39 24.77 -4.91 -7.76
C ILE A 39 23.85 -6.07 -8.15
N LEU A 40 22.53 -5.89 -7.98
CA LEU A 40 21.53 -6.88 -8.28
C LEU A 40 21.23 -6.95 -9.77
N THR A 41 21.05 -8.17 -10.25
CA THR A 41 20.61 -8.42 -11.62
C THR A 41 19.15 -7.97 -11.82
N PRO A 42 18.71 -7.70 -13.07
CA PRO A 42 17.31 -7.39 -13.36
C PRO A 42 16.33 -8.46 -12.85
N HIS A 43 16.72 -9.73 -12.89
CA HIS A 43 15.94 -10.84 -12.35
C HIS A 43 15.74 -10.71 -10.84
N GLN A 44 16.82 -10.48 -10.09
CA GLN A 44 16.78 -10.29 -8.63
C GLN A 44 15.94 -9.07 -8.25
N ASN A 45 16.07 -7.97 -8.99
CA ASN A 45 15.21 -6.79 -8.79
C ASN A 45 13.73 -7.11 -9.02
N THR A 46 13.41 -7.94 -10.02
CA THR A 46 12.03 -8.39 -10.28
C THR A 46 11.50 -9.23 -9.11
N LEU A 47 12.29 -10.19 -8.60
CA LEU A 47 11.91 -11.01 -7.44
C LEU A 47 11.62 -10.15 -6.21
N LEU A 48 12.53 -9.21 -5.91
CA LEU A 48 12.38 -8.28 -4.80
C LEU A 48 11.14 -7.40 -4.97
N SER A 49 10.94 -6.80 -6.15
CA SER A 49 9.76 -5.94 -6.40
C SER A 49 8.45 -6.69 -6.18
N THR A 50 8.37 -7.94 -6.63
CA THR A 50 7.20 -8.82 -6.45
C THR A 50 6.95 -9.09 -4.97
N TYR A 51 8.00 -9.47 -4.22
CA TYR A 51 7.90 -9.68 -2.77
C TYR A 51 7.41 -8.42 -2.04
N LEU A 52 7.99 -7.26 -2.35
CA LEU A 52 7.63 -6.00 -1.72
C LEU A 52 6.20 -5.57 -2.02
N GLN A 53 5.73 -5.81 -3.24
CA GLN A 53 4.34 -5.55 -3.61
C GLN A 53 3.38 -6.39 -2.75
N HIS A 54 3.62 -7.69 -2.61
CA HIS A 54 2.77 -8.56 -1.79
C HIS A 54 2.88 -8.24 -0.30
N HIS A 55 4.07 -7.91 0.20
CA HIS A 55 4.26 -7.51 1.58
C HIS A 55 3.47 -6.23 1.92
N ARG A 56 3.53 -5.20 1.06
CA ARG A 56 2.73 -3.97 1.23
C ARG A 56 1.24 -4.23 1.15
N ALA A 57 0.80 -5.05 0.19
CA ALA A 57 -0.61 -5.42 0.07
C ALA A 57 -1.11 -6.17 1.32
N GLU A 58 -0.27 -6.98 1.97
CA GLU A 58 -0.61 -7.66 3.23
C GLU A 58 -0.86 -6.63 4.33
N THR A 59 0.08 -5.70 4.54
CA THR A 59 -0.05 -4.62 5.53
C THR A 59 -1.28 -3.76 5.28
N GLN A 60 -1.56 -3.39 4.02
CA GLN A 60 -2.76 -2.64 3.64
C GLN A 60 -4.04 -3.39 3.99
N CYS A 61 -4.10 -4.70 3.73
CA CYS A 61 -5.27 -5.51 4.09
C CYS A 61 -5.45 -5.59 5.61
N MET A 62 -4.36 -5.75 6.37
CA MET A 62 -4.44 -5.77 7.84
C MET A 62 -4.93 -4.42 8.39
N ASN A 63 -4.41 -3.30 7.88
CA ASN A 63 -4.85 -1.95 8.27
C ASN A 63 -6.33 -1.73 7.96
N LEU A 64 -6.76 -2.14 6.77
CA LEU A 64 -8.16 -2.04 6.38
C LEU A 64 -9.08 -2.85 7.29
N LEU A 65 -8.66 -4.05 7.73
CA LEU A 65 -9.44 -4.84 8.68
C LEU A 65 -9.64 -4.10 10.01
N VAL A 66 -8.60 -3.46 10.53
CA VAL A 66 -8.73 -2.64 11.75
C VAL A 66 -9.67 -1.46 11.53
N SER A 67 -9.51 -0.74 10.41
CA SER A 67 -10.38 0.40 10.09
C SER A 67 -11.85 -0.01 9.95
N LEU A 68 -12.12 -1.18 9.35
CA LEU A 68 -13.47 -1.73 9.25
C LEU A 68 -14.02 -2.14 10.61
N ASP A 69 -13.21 -2.71 11.49
CA ASP A 69 -13.62 -3.07 12.85
C ASP A 69 -14.05 -1.82 13.65
N ILE A 70 -13.25 -0.75 13.57
CA ILE A 70 -13.60 0.54 14.17
C ILE A 70 -14.88 1.10 13.56
N SER A 71 -15.06 0.98 12.24
CA SER A 71 -16.25 1.47 11.54
C SER A 71 -17.51 0.73 11.98
N ILE A 72 -17.46 -0.61 12.08
CA ILE A 72 -18.58 -1.43 12.56
C ILE A 72 -19.01 -1.03 13.97
N ARG A 73 -18.05 -0.82 14.88
CA ARG A 73 -18.35 -0.41 16.27
C ARG A 73 -19.01 0.96 16.36
N ARG A 74 -18.82 1.82 15.37
CA ARG A 74 -19.37 3.18 15.32
C ARG A 74 -20.69 3.26 14.54
N GLU A 75 -20.96 2.27 13.70
CA GLU A 75 -22.14 2.26 12.86
C GLU A 75 -23.40 2.06 13.67
N ARG A 76 -24.47 2.78 13.31
CA ARG A 76 -25.75 2.78 14.02
C ARG A 76 -26.86 2.13 13.23
N ASP A 77 -26.70 2.03 11.91
CA ASP A 77 -27.70 1.42 11.05
C ASP A 77 -27.37 -0.06 10.78
N GLU A 78 -28.39 -0.90 10.97
CA GLU A 78 -28.27 -2.33 10.74
C GLU A 78 -27.89 -2.68 9.27
N PRO A 79 -28.40 -1.98 8.23
CA PRO A 79 -27.93 -2.19 6.86
C PRO A 79 -26.45 -1.86 6.64
N GLY A 80 -25.94 -0.77 7.23
CA GLY A 80 -24.54 -0.36 7.18
C GLY A 80 -23.62 -1.36 7.89
N ILE A 81 -24.01 -1.84 9.08
CA ILE A 81 -23.29 -2.92 9.79
C ILE A 81 -23.14 -4.15 8.87
N ARG A 82 -24.24 -4.64 8.30
CA ARG A 82 -24.22 -5.81 7.39
C ARG A 82 -23.42 -5.56 6.12
N HIS A 83 -23.34 -4.32 5.64
CA HIS A 83 -22.47 -3.97 4.51
C HIS A 83 -21.00 -4.08 4.90
N LEU A 84 -20.61 -3.48 6.03
CA LEU A 84 -19.24 -3.47 6.54
C LEU A 84 -18.76 -4.88 6.90
N GLU A 85 -19.60 -5.71 7.51
CA GLU A 85 -19.28 -7.12 7.80
C GLU A 85 -19.00 -7.94 6.53
N ARG A 86 -19.86 -7.80 5.51
CA ARG A 86 -19.64 -8.44 4.20
C ARG A 86 -18.36 -7.94 3.56
N TYR A 87 -18.04 -6.65 3.71
CA TYR A 87 -16.80 -6.11 3.19
C TYR A 87 -15.58 -6.65 3.94
N MET A 88 -15.64 -6.71 5.28
CA MET A 88 -14.61 -7.30 6.12
C MET A 88 -14.35 -8.76 5.75
N ALA A 89 -15.40 -9.55 5.46
CA ALA A 89 -15.24 -10.92 4.98
C ALA A 89 -14.47 -11.00 3.65
N ARG A 90 -14.76 -10.11 2.68
CA ARG A 90 -14.00 -10.02 1.43
C ARG A 90 -12.53 -9.64 1.66
N VAL A 91 -12.26 -8.70 2.56
CA VAL A 91 -10.89 -8.29 2.90
C VAL A 91 -10.12 -9.43 3.58
N ARG A 92 -10.75 -10.20 4.47
CA ARG A 92 -10.15 -11.40 5.08
C ARG A 92 -9.77 -12.44 4.02
N LEU A 93 -10.66 -12.71 3.07
CA LEU A 93 -10.36 -13.63 1.96
C LEU A 93 -9.19 -13.12 1.11
N ARG A 94 -9.17 -11.83 0.76
CA ARG A 94 -8.06 -11.21 0.03
C ARG A 94 -6.74 -11.31 0.80
N LEU A 95 -6.75 -11.08 2.11
CA LEU A 95 -5.57 -11.17 2.96
C LEU A 95 -4.93 -12.57 2.92
N VAL A 96 -5.76 -13.63 2.95
CA VAL A 96 -5.26 -15.01 2.80
C VAL A 96 -4.53 -15.19 1.47
N GLY A 97 -5.13 -14.73 0.37
CA GLY A 97 -4.50 -14.81 -0.96
C GLY A 97 -3.18 -14.04 -1.03
N VAL A 98 -3.14 -12.81 -0.50
CA VAL A 98 -1.92 -12.00 -0.49
C VAL A 98 -0.82 -12.61 0.37
N ARG A 99 -1.16 -13.19 1.52
CA ARG A 99 -0.20 -13.92 2.37
C ARG A 99 0.43 -15.09 1.63
N GLU A 100 -0.40 -15.82 0.90
CA GLU A 100 0.08 -16.95 0.11
C GLU A 100 1.02 -16.51 -1.03
N GLU A 101 0.66 -15.45 -1.77
CA GLU A 101 1.55 -14.90 -2.79
C GLU A 101 2.85 -14.34 -2.20
N ARG A 102 2.81 -13.70 -1.02
CA ARG A 102 4.01 -13.28 -0.30
C ARG A 102 4.90 -14.47 0.04
N ARG A 103 4.33 -15.56 0.57
CA ARG A 103 5.07 -16.80 0.87
C ARG A 103 5.73 -17.38 -0.38
N ARG A 104 5.02 -17.42 -1.51
CA ARG A 104 5.59 -17.88 -2.80
C ARG A 104 6.72 -16.98 -3.29
N ALA A 105 6.55 -15.66 -3.19
CA ALA A 105 7.59 -14.71 -3.57
C ALA A 105 8.84 -14.85 -2.68
N GLU A 106 8.64 -15.05 -1.37
CA GLU A 106 9.70 -15.30 -0.40
C GLU A 106 10.46 -16.60 -0.72
N ALA A 107 9.75 -17.70 -1.02
CA ALA A 107 10.37 -18.94 -1.45
C ALA A 107 11.21 -18.80 -2.73
N ARG A 108 10.78 -17.96 -3.70
CA ARG A 108 11.56 -17.66 -4.90
C ARG A 108 12.83 -16.88 -4.58
N ILE A 109 12.78 -15.94 -3.63
CA ILE A 109 13.96 -15.22 -3.15
C ILE A 109 14.92 -16.18 -2.46
N ASP A 110 14.41 -17.07 -1.59
CA ASP A 110 15.25 -18.04 -0.87
C ASP A 110 15.95 -19.00 -1.85
N ALA A 111 15.24 -19.47 -2.88
CA ALA A 111 15.82 -20.28 -3.95
C ALA A 111 16.93 -19.53 -4.71
N GLU A 112 16.72 -18.24 -5.03
CA GLU A 112 17.75 -17.41 -5.67
C GLU A 112 18.97 -17.20 -4.77
N VAL A 113 18.76 -17.02 -3.47
CA VAL A 113 19.85 -16.91 -2.49
C VAL A 113 20.66 -18.21 -2.43
N GLU A 114 20.02 -19.38 -2.39
CA GLU A 114 20.72 -20.67 -2.43
C GLU A 114 21.47 -20.88 -3.74
N ARG A 115 20.87 -20.50 -4.88
CA ARG A 115 21.55 -20.52 -6.18
C ARG A 115 22.83 -19.68 -6.16
N LEU A 116 22.77 -18.45 -5.63
CA LEU A 116 23.93 -17.56 -5.52
C LEU A 116 25.01 -18.10 -4.58
N LYS A 117 24.64 -18.77 -3.49
CA LYS A 117 25.61 -19.42 -2.59
C LYS A 117 26.40 -20.54 -3.27
N GLY A 118 25.79 -21.23 -4.25
CA GLY A 118 26.47 -22.23 -5.07
C GLY A 118 27.49 -21.65 -6.04
N VAL A 119 27.45 -20.35 -6.33
CA VAL A 119 28.40 -19.66 -7.21
C VAL A 119 29.61 -19.19 -6.41
N ARG A 120 30.81 -19.57 -6.84
CA ARG A 120 32.06 -19.03 -6.27
C ARG A 120 32.33 -17.65 -6.87
N GLY A 121 32.28 -16.61 -6.04
CA GLY A 121 32.65 -15.25 -6.44
C GLY A 121 32.28 -14.20 -5.38
N VAL A 122 33.02 -13.09 -5.36
CA VAL A 122 32.76 -11.97 -4.43
C VAL A 122 31.44 -11.28 -4.79
N GLU A 123 31.16 -11.11 -6.09
CA GLU A 123 29.92 -10.50 -6.57
C GLU A 123 28.67 -11.27 -6.12
N ALA A 124 28.68 -12.60 -6.22
CA ALA A 124 27.56 -13.44 -5.77
C ALA A 124 27.30 -13.29 -4.26
N ARG A 125 28.36 -13.17 -3.44
CA ARG A 125 28.23 -12.91 -1.99
C ARG A 125 27.63 -11.54 -1.72
N MET A 126 28.10 -10.51 -2.43
CA MET A 126 27.55 -9.16 -2.29
C MET A 126 26.07 -9.10 -2.71
N GLN A 127 25.68 -9.82 -3.77
CA GLN A 127 24.28 -9.92 -4.19
C GLN A 127 23.41 -10.58 -3.12
N VAL A 128 23.88 -11.66 -2.49
CA VAL A 128 23.15 -12.31 -1.37
C VAL A 128 22.93 -11.34 -0.22
N GLU A 129 23.97 -10.61 0.18
CA GLU A 129 23.87 -9.64 1.28
C GLU A 129 22.91 -8.50 0.93
N GLU A 130 22.95 -8.01 -0.30
CA GLU A 130 22.04 -6.96 -0.76
C GLU A 130 20.57 -7.42 -0.80
N VAL A 131 20.30 -8.63 -1.31
CA VAL A 131 18.96 -9.25 -1.29
C VAL A 131 18.45 -9.35 0.15
N ARG A 132 19.27 -9.88 1.07
CA ARG A 132 18.93 -10.02 2.49
C ARG A 132 18.69 -8.68 3.16
N ARG A 133 19.50 -7.67 2.86
CA ARG A 133 19.35 -6.32 3.38
C ARG A 133 18.03 -5.69 2.97
N VAL A 134 17.62 -5.84 1.69
CA VAL A 134 16.34 -5.32 1.19
C VAL A 134 15.16 -6.02 1.86
N VAL A 135 15.17 -7.36 1.89
CA VAL A 135 14.09 -8.13 2.53
C VAL A 135 14.01 -7.84 4.03
N GLY A 136 15.14 -7.80 4.73
CA GLY A 136 15.23 -7.54 6.16
C GLY A 136 14.75 -6.13 6.53
N ARG A 137 15.12 -5.11 5.73
CA ARG A 137 14.63 -3.73 5.93
C ARG A 137 13.10 -3.67 5.86
N GLU A 138 12.50 -4.38 4.92
CA GLU A 138 11.06 -4.25 4.65
C GLU A 138 10.24 -5.07 5.65
N ARG A 139 10.72 -6.25 6.08
CA ARG A 139 10.16 -6.97 7.23
C ARG A 139 10.09 -6.10 8.50
N GLY A 140 11.08 -5.22 8.71
CA GLY A 140 11.11 -4.28 9.83
C GLY A 140 10.19 -3.05 9.67
N ARG A 141 9.76 -2.72 8.45
CA ARG A 141 8.91 -1.55 8.15
C ARG A 141 7.42 -1.89 8.00
N GLY A 142 7.07 -3.15 7.73
CA GLY A 142 5.70 -3.55 7.37
C GLY A 142 4.71 -3.79 8.51
N VAL A 143 5.06 -3.50 9.76
CA VAL A 143 4.27 -3.90 10.95
C VAL A 143 3.72 -2.69 11.73
N GLU A 144 3.49 -1.56 11.06
CA GLU A 144 2.57 -0.55 11.61
C GLU A 144 1.15 -0.93 11.22
N CYS A 145 0.63 -1.96 11.91
CA CYS A 145 -0.81 -2.13 11.96
C CYS A 145 -1.38 -0.92 12.70
N LEU A 146 -2.28 -0.15 12.07
CA LEU A 146 -3.09 0.83 12.77
C LEU A 146 -3.68 0.12 14.00
N ARG A 147 -3.41 0.62 15.20
CA ARG A 147 -3.97 0.10 16.46
C ARG A 147 -5.15 0.94 16.88
#